data_AF-A0A534WYI1-F1
#
_entry.id   AF-A0A534WYI1-F1
#
_cell.length_a   1.000
_cell.length_b   1.000
_cell.length_c   1.000
_cell.angle_alpha   90.00
_cell.angle_beta   90.00
_cell.angle_gamma   90.00
#
_symmetry.space_group_name_H-M   'P 1'
#
loop_
_entity.id
_entity.type
_entity.pdbx_description
1 polymer ?
#
loop_
_entity_poly.entity_id
_entity_poly.type
_entity_poly.pdbx_seq_one_letter_code
_entity_poly.pdbx_strand_id
1 'polypeptide(L)' 'MARSGPHPKAAHGTVLDPGRPDDAVGRLIALALEEDVGPGDRTAEACIPLSARGSALIFAK' A
#
# COMPACT_ATOMS: atom_id res chain seq x y z
N MET A 1 33.05 14.17 21.43
CA MET A 1 31.80 14.65 22.03
C MET A 1 30.83 14.99 20.91
N ALA A 2 29.58 14.54 21.01
CA ALA A 2 28.46 14.74 20.09
C ALA A 2 28.22 16.25 19.80
N ARG A 3 27.56 16.67 18.70
CA ARG A 3 26.13 16.50 18.49
C ARG A 3 25.74 16.47 17.01
N SER A 4 25.05 15.39 16.67
CA SER A 4 24.07 15.29 15.58
C SER A 4 23.17 16.52 15.53
N GLY A 5 23.22 17.28 14.43
CA GLY A 5 22.19 18.23 14.05
C GLY A 5 20.93 17.50 13.58
N PRO A 6 19.74 18.12 13.68
CA PRO A 6 18.48 17.44 13.44
C PRO A 6 18.39 17.00 11.97
N HIS A 7 18.21 15.69 11.75
CA HIS A 7 17.69 15.20 10.49
C HIS A 7 16.33 15.87 10.23
N PRO A 8 16.09 16.45 9.05
CA PRO A 8 14.73 16.84 8.69
C PRO A 8 13.88 15.58 8.71
N LYS A 9 12.95 15.51 9.67
CA LYS A 9 11.90 14.49 9.69
C LYS A 9 11.24 14.55 8.32
N ALA A 10 11.21 13.41 7.62
CA ALA A 10 10.44 13.27 6.39
C ALA A 10 9.04 13.84 6.66
N ALA A 11 8.73 14.95 6.00
CA ALA A 11 7.43 15.57 6.11
C ALA A 11 6.42 14.55 5.58
N HIS A 12 5.61 14.00 6.49
CA HIS A 12 4.31 13.47 6.16
C HIS A 12 3.52 14.63 5.55
N GLY A 13 3.56 14.68 4.23
CA GLY A 13 3.09 15.80 3.44
C GLY A 13 3.50 15.56 2.01
N THR A 14 3.03 14.45 1.44
CA THR A 14 2.96 14.30 -0.01
C THR A 14 2.19 15.51 -0.52
N VAL A 15 2.92 16.46 -1.10
CA VAL A 15 2.33 17.58 -1.83
C VAL A 15 1.48 16.95 -2.93
N LEU A 16 0.17 17.03 -2.78
CA LEU A 16 -0.78 16.51 -3.75
C LEU A 16 -0.67 17.38 -5.00
N ASP A 17 -0.08 16.84 -6.06
CA ASP A 17 -0.13 17.41 -7.40
C ASP A 17 -1.52 17.13 -7.98
N PRO A 18 -2.43 18.11 -8.06
CA PRO A 18 -3.81 17.90 -8.51
C PRO A 18 -3.90 17.56 -10.00
N GLY A 19 -2.78 17.56 -10.74
CA GLY A 19 -2.73 17.50 -12.20
C GLY A 19 -2.43 16.14 -12.81
N ARG A 20 -2.12 15.09 -12.03
CA ARG A 20 -1.82 13.75 -12.59
C ARG A 20 -2.95 12.75 -12.27
N PRO A 21 -3.76 12.36 -13.27
CA PRO A 21 -4.83 11.36 -13.10
C PRO A 21 -4.37 10.05 -12.48
N ASP A 22 -3.12 9.66 -12.76
CA ASP A 22 -2.49 8.44 -12.24
C ASP A 22 -2.36 8.46 -10.70
N ASP A 23 -2.27 9.65 -10.07
CA ASP A 23 -2.19 9.78 -8.61
C ASP A 23 -3.56 9.56 -7.94
N ALA A 24 -4.65 10.00 -8.57
CA ALA A 24 -5.99 9.82 -8.02
C ALA A 24 -6.42 8.34 -8.00
N VAL A 25 -6.14 7.60 -9.08
CA VAL A 25 -6.45 6.17 -9.16
C VAL A 25 -5.59 5.38 -8.17
N GLY A 26 -4.29 5.66 -8.09
CA GLY A 26 -3.40 5.01 -7.12
C GLY A 26 -3.84 5.21 -5.68
N ARG A 27 -4.27 6.43 -5.33
CA ARG A 27 -4.80 6.75 -4.00
C ARG A 27 -6.12 6.02 -3.70
N LEU A 28 -7.01 5.93 -4.68
CA LEU A 28 -8.28 5.22 -4.51
C LEU A 28 -8.03 3.72 -4.28
N ILE A 29 -7.11 3.11 -5.05
CA ILE A 29 -6.71 1.72 -4.86
C ILE A 29 -6.11 1.52 -3.46
N ALA A 30 -5.22 2.41 -3.02
CA ALA A 30 -4.61 2.30 -1.70
C ALA A 30 -5.65 2.38 -0.56
N LEU A 31 -6.62 3.29 -0.66
CA LEU A 31 -7.70 3.41 0.31
C LEU A 31 -8.59 2.16 0.33
N ALA A 32 -8.94 1.62 -0.84
CA ALA A 32 -9.76 0.40 -0.94
C ALA A 32 -9.03 -0.83 -0.37
N LEU A 33 -7.72 -0.96 -0.59
CA LEU A 33 -6.92 -2.05 -0.02
C LEU A 33 -6.82 -1.95 1.51
N GLU A 34 -6.64 -0.73 2.04
CA GLU A 34 -6.61 -0.50 3.49
C GLU A 34 -7.97 -0.81 4.14
N GLU A 35 -9.08 -0.47 3.47
CA GLU A 35 -10.43 -0.80 3.95
C GLU A 35 -10.68 -2.32 3.99
N ASP A 36 -10.31 -3.03 2.93
CA ASP A 36 -10.62 -4.45 2.76
C ASP A 36 -9.70 -5.36 3.60
N VAL A 37 -8.39 -5.10 3.54
CA VAL A 37 -7.37 -5.99 4.13
C VAL A 37 -6.76 -5.41 5.40
N GLY A 38 -6.71 -4.08 5.54
CA GLY A 38 -6.13 -3.37 6.69
C GLY A 38 -4.76 -3.93 7.09
N PRO A 39 -4.58 -4.43 8.33
CA PRO A 39 -3.29 -4.95 8.80
C PRO A 39 -2.88 -6.29 8.16
N GLY A 40 -3.77 -6.98 7.43
CA GLY A 40 -3.49 -8.27 6.78
C GLY A 40 -4.72 -9.18 6.66
N ASP A 41 -4.68 -10.11 5.70
CA ASP A 41 -5.71 -11.16 5.52
C ASP A 41 -5.35 -12.41 6.32
N ARG A 42 -5.96 -12.55 7.50
CA ARG A 42 -5.72 -13.68 8.41
C ARG A 42 -6.09 -15.03 7.82
N THR A 43 -7.07 -15.08 6.92
CA THR A 43 -7.49 -16.34 6.30
C THR A 43 -6.47 -16.78 5.27
N ALA A 44 -6.04 -15.89 4.39
CA ALA A 44 -4.98 -16.19 3.44
C ALA A 44 -3.67 -16.58 4.16
N GLU A 45 -3.28 -15.83 5.20
CA GLU A 45 -2.06 -16.11 5.98
C GLU A 45 -2.09 -17.46 6.71
N ALA A 46 -3.26 -17.87 7.21
CA ALA A 46 -3.40 -19.17 7.87
C ALA A 46 -3.36 -20.35 6.89
N CYS A 47 -3.80 -20.15 5.64
CA CYS A 47 -4.00 -21.23 4.68
C CYS A 47 -2.89 -21.33 3.63
N ILE A 48 -2.22 -20.23 3.28
CA ILE A 48 -1.33 -20.14 2.12
C ILE A 48 0.10 -19.84 2.59
N PRO A 49 1.07 -20.74 2.34
CA PRO A 49 2.47 -20.47 2.65
C PRO A 49 3.01 -19.26 1.87
N LEU A 50 3.85 -18.44 2.50
CA LEU A 50 4.43 -17.23 1.89
C LEU A 50 5.18 -17.48 0.57
N SER A 51 5.74 -18.68 0.37
CA SER A 51 6.48 -19.05 -0.84
C SER A 51 5.60 -19.70 -1.92
N ALA A 52 4.31 -19.92 -1.66
CA ALA A 52 3.40 -20.53 -2.61
C ALA A 52 3.20 -19.63 -3.83
N ARG A 53 3.10 -20.25 -5.01
CA ARG A 53 2.77 -19.56 -6.27
C ARG A 53 1.44 -20.10 -6.78
N GLY A 54 0.63 -19.22 -7.36
CA GLY A 54 -0.67 -19.55 -7.92
C GLY A 54 -0.92 -18.85 -9.25
N SER A 55 -1.96 -19.28 -9.94
CA SER A 55 -2.49 -18.65 -11.15
C SER A 55 -4.01 -18.63 -11.05
N ALA A 56 -4.64 -17.59 -11.60
CA ALA A 56 -6.08 -17.42 -11.63
C ALA A 56 -6.54 -16.99 -13.02
N LEU A 57 -7.81 -17.28 -13.34
CA LEU A 57 -8.47 -16.85 -14.56
C LEU A 57 -9.58 -15.87 -14.21
N ILE A 58 -9.72 -14.80 -14.97
CA ILE A 58 -10.80 -13.81 -14.81
C ILE A 58 -11.80 -14.05 -15.93
N PHE A 59 -13.05 -14.31 -15.57
CA PHE A 59 -14.15 -14.48 -16.51
C PHE A 59 -15.14 -13.33 -16.34
N ALA A 60 -15.56 -12.72 -17.46
CA ALA A 60 -16.72 -11.85 -17.47
C ALA A 60 -17.99 -12.70 -17.28
N LYS A 61 -18.88 -12.25 -16.40
CA LYS A 61 -20.12 -12.96 -16.07
C LYS A 61 -21.30 -12.44 -16.90
#